data_AF-A0A920TXF2-F1
#
_entry.id   AF-A0A920TXF2-F1
#
_cell.length_a   1.000
_cell.length_b   1.000
_cell.length_c   1.000
_cell.angle_alpha   90.00
_cell.angle_beta   90.00
_cell.angle_gamma   90.00
#
_symmetry.space_group_name_H-M   'P 1'
#
loop_
_entity.id
_entity.type
_entity.pdbx_description
1 polymer ?
#
loop_
_entity_poly.entity_id
_entity_poly.type
_entity_poly.pdbx_seq_one_letter_code
_entity_poly.pdbx_strand_id
1 'polypeptide(L)' 'MSQDIDSESKAQSVQWTKKVLFGLGLVFVTVGIIRQWPILGKSYMEFIEGKGYLSLMLGLIMIVLGFSVTLLVGDEKNP' A
#
# COMPACT_ATOMS: atom_id res chain seq x y z
N MET A 1 -30.14 -17.03 -4.58
CA MET A 1 -29.43 -16.69 -5.83
C MET A 1 -28.89 -15.25 -5.87
N SER A 2 -29.44 -14.28 -5.11
CA SER A 2 -28.85 -12.92 -5.01
C SER A 2 -27.65 -12.78 -4.07
N GLN A 3 -27.54 -13.58 -3.02
CA GLN A 3 -26.45 -13.45 -2.04
C GLN A 3 -25.08 -13.88 -2.60
N ASP A 4 -25.03 -14.89 -3.47
CA ASP A 4 -23.78 -15.35 -4.06
C ASP A 4 -23.14 -14.31 -4.98
N ILE A 5 -23.95 -13.62 -5.81
CA ILE A 5 -23.46 -12.60 -6.76
C ILE A 5 -22.87 -11.38 -6.03
N ASP A 6 -23.47 -10.98 -4.91
CA ASP A 6 -22.96 -9.88 -4.08
C ASP A 6 -21.64 -10.25 -3.40
N SER A 7 -21.50 -11.50 -2.95
CA SER A 7 -20.29 -12.01 -2.32
C SER A 7 -19.12 -12.16 -3.30
N GLU A 8 -19.39 -12.63 -4.52
CA GLU A 8 -18.37 -12.81 -5.58
C GLU A 8 -17.87 -11.45 -6.10
N SER A 9 -18.79 -10.49 -6.29
CA SER A 9 -18.47 -9.10 -6.64
C SER A 9 -17.66 -8.38 -5.55
N LYS A 10 -17.99 -8.59 -4.28
CA LYS A 10 -17.21 -8.07 -3.14
C LYS A 10 -15.80 -8.68 -3.10
N ALA A 11 -15.67 -9.98 -3.27
CA ALA A 11 -14.36 -10.63 -3.30
C ALA A 11 -13.49 -10.12 -4.48
N GLN A 12 -14.09 -9.93 -5.66
CA GLN A 12 -13.41 -9.42 -6.84
C GLN A 12 -12.98 -7.94 -6.69
N SER A 13 -13.85 -7.10 -6.13
CA SER A 13 -13.54 -5.68 -5.87
C SER A 13 -12.44 -5.51 -4.81
N VAL A 14 -12.42 -6.36 -3.78
CA VAL A 14 -11.34 -6.37 -2.78
C VAL A 14 -10.01 -6.79 -3.41
N GLN A 15 -9.99 -7.83 -4.26
CA GLN A 15 -8.77 -8.23 -4.96
C GLN A 15 -8.26 -7.15 -5.92
N TRP A 16 -9.17 -6.44 -6.60
CA TRP A 16 -8.81 -5.35 -7.48
C TRP A 16 -8.24 -4.15 -6.69
N THR A 17 -8.91 -3.78 -5.60
CA THR A 17 -8.45 -2.73 -4.66
C THR A 17 -7.07 -3.05 -4.10
N LYS A 18 -6.83 -4.31 -3.70
CA LYS A 18 -5.51 -4.78 -3.26
C LYS A 18 -4.45 -4.57 -4.33
N LYS A 19 -4.70 -5.00 -5.57
CA LYS A 19 -3.76 -4.83 -6.69
C LYS A 19 -3.44 -3.35 -6.93
N VAL A 20 -4.44 -2.49 -6.86
CA VAL A 20 -4.27 -1.03 -7.01
C VAL A 20 -3.43 -0.46 -5.87
N LEU A 21 -3.76 -0.75 -4.60
CA LEU A 21 -2.98 -0.27 -3.45
C LEU A 21 -1.52 -0.71 -3.51
N PHE A 22 -1.27 -1.98 -3.83
CA PHE A 22 0.08 -2.51 -3.89
C PHE A 22 0.88 -1.91 -5.06
N GLY A 23 0.24 -1.79 -6.24
CA GLY A 23 0.85 -1.17 -7.41
C GLY A 23 1.19 0.30 -7.18
N LEU A 24 0.24 1.10 -6.69
CA LEU A 24 0.47 2.51 -6.37
C LEU A 24 1.50 2.69 -5.25
N GLY A 25 1.42 1.85 -4.21
CA GLY A 25 2.35 1.84 -3.09
C GLY A 25 3.79 1.63 -3.55
N LEU A 26 4.04 0.62 -4.39
CA LEU A 26 5.37 0.34 -4.95
C LEU A 26 5.90 1.51 -5.79
N VAL A 27 5.05 2.13 -6.61
CA VAL A 27 5.44 3.30 -7.40
C VAL A 27 5.84 4.46 -6.49
N PHE A 28 5.04 4.76 -5.47
CA PHE A 28 5.32 5.82 -4.50
C PHE A 28 6.60 5.57 -3.70
N VAL A 29 6.84 4.32 -3.26
CA VAL A 29 8.09 3.95 -2.59
C VAL A 29 9.28 4.15 -3.53
N THR A 30 9.20 3.68 -4.77
CA THR A 30 10.30 3.79 -5.74
C THR A 30 10.63 5.25 -6.04
N VAL A 31 9.61 6.07 -6.32
CA VAL A 31 9.78 7.52 -6.56
C VAL A 31 10.29 8.23 -5.29
N GLY A 32 9.76 7.85 -4.12
CA GLY A 32 10.19 8.36 -2.82
C GLY A 32 11.67 8.12 -2.58
N ILE A 33 12.16 6.90 -2.82
CA ILE A 33 13.59 6.55 -2.67
C ILE A 33 14.45 7.38 -3.64
N ILE A 34 14.08 7.45 -4.92
CA ILE A 34 14.83 8.20 -5.93
C ILE A 34 14.92 9.68 -5.58
N ARG A 35 13.81 10.28 -5.13
CA ARG A 35 13.73 11.71 -4.80
C ARG A 35 14.37 12.05 -3.45
N GLN A 36 14.45 11.08 -2.55
CA GLN A 36 15.07 11.22 -1.24
C GLN A 36 16.59 10.98 -1.30
N TRP A 37 17.08 10.27 -2.32
CA TRP A 37 18.49 10.07 -2.57
C TRP A 37 19.23 11.43 -2.74
N PRO A 38 20.36 11.68 -2.05
CA PRO A 38 21.11 10.79 -1.16
C PRO A 38 20.52 10.75 0.26
N ILE A 39 20.35 9.52 0.76
CA ILE A 39 19.81 9.22 2.10
C ILE A 39 20.96 8.98 3.09
N LEU A 40 22.08 8.41 2.62
CA LEU A 40 23.27 8.17 3.43
C LEU A 40 24.03 9.48 3.68
N GLY A 41 24.19 9.82 4.97
CA GLY A 41 24.94 10.99 5.42
C GLY A 41 24.09 12.14 5.96
N LYS A 42 22.76 12.07 5.82
CA LYS A 42 21.85 13.05 6.43
C LYS A 42 21.49 12.68 7.86
N SER A 43 21.41 13.68 8.72
CA SER A 43 20.76 13.54 10.02
C SER A 43 19.27 13.21 9.84
N TYR A 44 18.65 12.63 10.88
CA TYR A 44 17.23 12.27 10.85
C TYR A 44 16.32 13.48 10.51
N MET A 45 16.70 14.70 10.90
CA MET A 45 15.96 15.91 10.58
C MET A 45 16.02 16.27 9.09
N GLU A 46 17.20 16.20 8.49
CA GLU A 46 17.39 16.46 7.05
C GLU A 46 16.71 15.40 6.17
N PHE A 47 16.49 14.20 6.73
CA PHE A 47 15.68 13.18 6.09
C PHE A 47 14.20 13.59 6.06
N ILE A 48 13.62 14.01 7.18
CA ILE A 48 12.18 14.38 7.22
C ILE A 48 11.88 15.62 6.37
N GLU A 49 12.80 16.59 6.30
CA GLU A 49 12.67 17.76 5.42
C GLU A 49 12.88 17.43 3.92
N GLY A 50 13.38 16.23 3.63
CA GLY A 50 13.58 15.78 2.27
C GLY A 50 12.28 15.72 1.48
N LYS A 51 12.30 16.28 0.26
CA LYS A 51 11.12 16.31 -0.64
C LYS A 51 10.58 14.92 -1.02
N GLY A 52 11.33 13.85 -0.75
CA GLY A 52 10.93 12.46 -1.00
C GLY A 52 10.30 11.78 0.22
N TYR A 53 10.48 12.32 1.44
CA TYR A 53 10.02 11.70 2.68
C TYR A 53 8.51 11.44 2.69
N LEU A 54 7.71 12.45 2.37
CA LEU A 54 6.25 12.34 2.38
C LEU A 54 5.75 11.31 1.35
N SER A 55 6.36 11.27 0.17
CA SER A 55 6.04 10.28 -0.88
C SER A 55 6.42 8.87 -0.44
N LEU A 56 7.58 8.71 0.20
CA LEU A 56 8.04 7.44 0.75
C LEU A 56 7.11 6.94 1.87
N MET A 57 6.76 7.82 2.83
CA MET A 57 5.85 7.48 3.92
C MET A 57 4.47 7.08 3.39
N LEU A 58 3.94 7.83 2.43
CA LEU A 58 2.65 7.52 1.80
C LEU A 58 2.69 6.15 1.10
N GLY A 59 3.77 5.85 0.38
CA GLY A 59 3.98 4.56 -0.27
C GLY A 59 4.01 3.40 0.72
N LEU A 60 4.73 3.57 1.84
CA LEU A 60 4.79 2.57 2.91
C LEU A 60 3.41 2.35 3.56
N ILE A 61 2.68 3.42 3.87
CA ILE A 61 1.32 3.34 4.43
C ILE A 61 0.39 2.60 3.46
N MET A 62 0.44 2.90 2.15
CA MET A 62 -0.38 2.21 1.14
C MET A 62 -0.07 0.71 1.08
N ILE A 63 1.20 0.31 1.19
CA ILE A 63 1.59 -1.11 1.23
C ILE A 63 1.04 -1.78 2.49
N VAL A 64 1.20 -1.16 3.66
CA VAL A 64 0.68 -1.68 4.94
C VAL A 64 -0.83 -1.84 4.87
N LEU A 65 -1.57 -0.85 4.36
CA LEU A 65 -3.02 -0.94 4.16
C LEU A 65 -3.39 -2.08 3.19
N GLY A 66 -2.64 -2.27 2.10
CA GLY A 66 -2.84 -3.39 1.18
C GLY A 66 -2.67 -4.77 1.86
N PHE A 67 -1.72 -4.87 2.80
CA PHE A 67 -1.57 -6.05 3.66
C PHE A 67 -2.72 -6.19 4.67
N SER A 68 -3.11 -5.12 5.36
CA SER A 68 -4.21 -5.15 6.33
C SER A 68 -5.54 -5.58 5.70
N VAL A 69 -5.85 -5.10 4.50
CA VAL A 69 -7.02 -5.56 3.74
C VAL A 69 -6.92 -7.05 3.39
N THR A 70 -5.71 -7.52 3.05
CA THR A 70 -5.48 -8.96 2.78
C THR A 70 -5.69 -9.81 4.04
N LEU A 71 -5.24 -9.35 5.20
CA LEU A 71 -5.40 -10.06 6.46
C LEU A 71 -6.86 -10.08 6.94
N LEU A 72 -7.57 -8.96 6.80
CA LEU A 72 -9.00 -8.85 7.16
C LEU A 72 -9.90 -9.74 6.30
N VAL A 73 -9.63 -9.83 4.99
CA VAL A 73 -10.44 -10.64 4.06
C VAL A 73 -9.99 -12.10 4.02
N GLY A 74 -8.74 -12.39 4.39
CA GLY A 74 -8.20 -13.75 4.47
C GLY A 74 -8.85 -14.61 5.55
N ASP A 75 -9.54 -14.01 6.54
CA ASP A 75 -10.17 -14.72 7.65
C ASP A 75 -11.58 -15.24 7.34
N GLU A 76 -12.26 -14.68 6.32
CA GLU A 76 -13.59 -15.15 5.87
C GLU A 76 -13.54 -16.49 5.13
N LYS A 77 -12.35 -17.07 4.93
CA LYS A 77 -12.14 -18.34 4.25
C LYS A 77 -11.47 -19.37 5.17
N ASN A 78 -11.99 -19.52 6.37
CA ASN A 78 -11.79 -20.74 7.16
C ASN A 78 -13.01 -21.66 6.92
N PRO A 79 -12.83 -22.90 6.40
CA PRO A 79 -13.92 -23.87 6.28
C PRO A 79 -14.42 -24.36 7.64
#